data_AF-A0A0L7R9T6-F1
#
_entry.id   AF-A0A0L7R9T6-F1
#
_cell.length_a   1.000
_cell.length_b   1.000
_cell.length_c   1.000
_cell.angle_alpha   90.00
_cell.angle_beta   90.00
_cell.angle_gamma   90.00
#
_symmetry.space_group_name_H-M   'P 1'
#
loop_
_entity.id
_entity.type
_entity.pdbx_description
1 polymer ?
#
loop_
_entity_poly.entity_id
_entity_poly.type
_entity_poly.pdbx_seq_one_letter_code
_entity_poly.pdbx_strand_id
1 'polypeptide(L)'
;MPDINEIINSIGNDDSQDEKQRDREIRGRRGKSNDRYKIIKNEQLWKIKFAKYLINDLKNYGPTGLIHMNALSILTGKPIRIWKPDGRLCQTINNGTSDSLIGHTINVEYHKQAPNCIGHWTLLGNKDPVDAETDLNMCLFTVIAAQTGKSAIDLRTDTIDFLTNNTKHLIAQIDTFLSSNGNNNKTSLMIGGARYIGTSPKAAGVVLDNSQNVYCRGCRAPGHPRGHASDANATGVYDSVENYSRLTGSMKSGFLSRTDQNNVAHLVLKHEKTQQAMRDLNEGMSSVAVKLSRRQLNTDGHALPKMKECYNGEMLFENLDIFQITIVLRHHQGKYMDPNADVLVHTFYPNNKVY
;
A
#
# COMPACT_ATOMS: atom_id res chain seq x y z
N MET A 1 -54.67 63.49 -2.85
CA MET A 1 -54.09 62.64 -3.89
C MET A 1 -52.61 63.00 -4.06
N PRO A 2 -51.71 62.10 -3.65
CA PRO A 2 -50.40 61.87 -4.26
C PRO A 2 -50.36 60.44 -4.86
N ASP A 3 -50.32 60.32 -6.18
CA ASP A 3 -49.18 59.99 -7.08
C ASP A 3 -48.87 58.48 -7.16
N ILE A 4 -49.29 57.87 -8.28
CA ILE A 4 -49.34 56.43 -8.58
C ILE A 4 -47.99 55.91 -9.12
N ASN A 5 -46.99 56.77 -9.29
CA ASN A 5 -45.72 56.41 -9.92
C ASN A 5 -44.65 55.80 -9.00
N GLU A 6 -44.92 55.61 -7.70
CA GLU A 6 -43.95 54.98 -6.77
C GLU A 6 -44.15 53.47 -6.53
N ILE A 7 -45.12 52.82 -7.19
CA ILE A 7 -45.44 51.40 -6.95
C ILE A 7 -44.81 50.43 -7.98
N ILE A 8 -44.23 50.91 -9.09
CA ILE A 8 -43.80 50.03 -10.19
C ILE A 8 -42.32 49.59 -10.13
N ASN A 9 -41.49 50.12 -9.22
CA ASN A 9 -40.06 49.81 -9.20
C ASN A 9 -39.56 48.84 -8.10
N SER A 10 -40.44 48.12 -7.39
CA SER A 10 -39.99 47.15 -6.36
C SER A 10 -40.39 45.69 -6.59
N ILE A 11 -41.12 45.34 -7.67
CA ILE A 11 -41.65 43.98 -7.90
C ILE A 11 -40.88 43.23 -8.99
N GLY A 12 -39.56 43.22 -8.91
CA GLY A 12 -38.78 42.45 -9.88
C GLY A 12 -37.30 42.42 -9.58
N ASN A 13 -36.87 41.57 -8.64
CA ASN A 13 -35.59 40.86 -8.76
C ASN A 13 -35.25 39.85 -7.63
N ASP A 14 -36.05 39.69 -6.58
CA ASP A 14 -35.62 38.89 -5.42
C ASP A 14 -35.87 37.37 -5.56
N ASP A 15 -37.01 36.94 -6.12
CA ASP A 15 -37.40 35.52 -6.13
C ASP A 15 -36.51 34.64 -7.05
N SER A 16 -35.94 35.22 -8.12
CA SER A 16 -35.12 34.49 -9.12
C SER A 16 -33.71 34.15 -8.61
N GLN A 17 -33.16 34.98 -7.73
CA GLN A 17 -31.84 34.76 -7.11
C GLN A 17 -31.93 33.67 -6.04
N ASP A 18 -32.97 33.73 -5.21
CA ASP A 18 -33.24 32.75 -4.16
C ASP A 18 -33.56 31.36 -4.71
N GLU A 19 -34.30 31.28 -5.82
CA GLU A 19 -34.58 30.01 -6.48
C GLU A 19 -33.31 29.38 -7.06
N LYS A 20 -32.44 30.16 -7.72
CA LYS A 20 -31.14 29.68 -8.24
C LYS A 20 -30.19 29.24 -7.12
N GLN A 21 -30.21 29.91 -5.97
CA GLN A 21 -29.40 29.55 -4.81
C GLN A 21 -29.87 28.23 -4.19
N ARG A 22 -31.19 28.05 -4.00
CA ARG A 22 -31.79 26.79 -3.56
C ARG A 22 -31.46 25.64 -4.51
N ASP A 23 -31.54 25.88 -5.81
CA ASP A 23 -31.24 24.88 -6.82
C ASP A 23 -29.76 24.47 -6.85
N ARG A 24 -28.84 25.43 -6.62
CA ARG A 24 -27.41 25.15 -6.45
C ARG A 24 -27.13 24.35 -5.18
N GLU A 25 -27.81 24.65 -4.08
CA GLU A 25 -27.69 23.86 -2.84
C GLU A 25 -28.20 22.43 -3.02
N ILE A 26 -29.35 22.24 -3.66
CA ILE A 26 -29.92 20.91 -3.93
C ILE A 26 -28.99 20.10 -4.84
N ARG A 27 -28.43 20.71 -5.90
CA ARG A 27 -27.44 20.06 -6.77
C ARG A 27 -26.13 19.76 -6.02
N GLY A 28 -25.67 20.66 -5.16
CA GLY A 28 -24.49 20.46 -4.32
C GLY A 28 -24.66 19.32 -3.31
N ARG A 29 -25.85 19.19 -2.70
CA ARG A 29 -26.20 18.08 -1.79
C ARG A 29 -26.30 16.75 -2.54
N ARG A 30 -26.88 16.73 -3.76
CA ARG A 30 -26.94 15.53 -4.62
C ARG A 30 -25.55 15.08 -5.09
N GLY A 31 -24.67 16.01 -5.47
CA GLY A 31 -23.28 15.72 -5.84
C GLY A 31 -22.48 15.09 -4.68
N LYS A 32 -22.53 15.71 -3.49
CA LYS A 32 -21.88 15.19 -2.27
C LYS A 32 -22.43 13.82 -1.84
N SER A 33 -23.73 13.59 -2.02
CA SER A 33 -24.38 12.29 -1.71
C SER A 33 -23.93 11.18 -2.66
N ASN A 34 -23.85 11.46 -3.97
CA ASN A 34 -23.37 10.51 -4.97
C ASN A 34 -21.89 10.14 -4.77
N ASP A 35 -21.05 11.10 -4.39
CA ASP A 35 -19.64 10.84 -4.10
C ASP A 35 -19.48 10.00 -2.82
N ARG A 36 -20.27 10.28 -1.78
CA ARG A 36 -20.30 9.47 -0.55
C ARG A 36 -20.76 8.04 -0.83
N TYR A 37 -21.79 7.85 -1.66
CA TYR A 37 -22.28 6.53 -2.07
C TYR A 37 -21.24 5.77 -2.89
N LYS A 38 -20.53 6.44 -3.82
CA LYS A 38 -19.41 5.84 -4.55
C LYS A 38 -18.27 5.41 -3.62
N ILE A 39 -17.95 6.23 -2.62
CA ILE A 39 -16.91 5.91 -1.62
C ILE A 39 -17.33 4.67 -0.81
N ILE A 40 -18.54 4.63 -0.26
CA ILE A 40 -19.05 3.48 0.53
C ILE A 40 -19.08 2.20 -0.32
N LYS A 41 -19.56 2.32 -1.57
CA LYS A 41 -19.61 1.19 -2.50
C LYS A 41 -18.21 0.66 -2.85
N ASN A 42 -17.25 1.55 -3.10
CA ASN A 42 -15.86 1.19 -3.34
C ASN A 42 -15.22 0.56 -2.09
N GLU A 43 -15.57 1.06 -0.90
CA GLU A 43 -15.12 0.52 0.38
C GLU A 43 -15.59 -0.93 0.57
N GLN A 44 -16.87 -1.18 0.34
CA GLN A 44 -17.45 -2.51 0.50
C GLN A 44 -16.93 -3.48 -0.59
N LEU A 45 -16.75 -3.00 -1.82
CA LEU A 45 -16.20 -3.79 -2.93
C LEU A 45 -14.77 -4.27 -2.67
N TRP A 46 -13.90 -3.44 -2.08
CA TRP A 46 -12.54 -3.88 -1.79
C TRP A 46 -12.53 -4.93 -0.67
N LYS A 47 -13.35 -4.78 0.38
CA LYS A 47 -13.43 -5.78 1.47
C LYS A 47 -13.85 -7.15 0.94
N ILE A 48 -14.80 -7.18 0.00
CA ILE A 48 -15.20 -8.41 -0.70
C ILE A 48 -14.02 -9.00 -1.49
N LYS A 49 -13.30 -8.18 -2.27
CA LYS A 49 -12.13 -8.64 -3.04
C LYS A 49 -11.03 -9.15 -2.13
N PHE A 50 -10.79 -8.47 -1.01
CA PHE A 50 -9.78 -8.82 -0.03
C PHE A 50 -10.10 -10.12 0.70
N ALA A 51 -11.35 -10.30 1.15
CA ALA A 51 -11.81 -11.55 1.73
C ALA A 51 -11.62 -12.73 0.76
N LYS A 52 -12.00 -12.56 -0.51
CA LYS A 52 -11.76 -13.57 -1.56
C LYS A 52 -10.27 -13.84 -1.78
N TYR A 53 -9.44 -12.80 -1.80
CA TYR A 53 -8.00 -12.92 -1.93
C TYR A 53 -7.42 -13.73 -0.77
N LEU A 54 -7.73 -13.39 0.49
CA LEU A 54 -7.25 -14.13 1.67
C LEU A 54 -7.59 -15.61 1.62
N ILE A 55 -8.84 -15.94 1.27
CA ILE A 55 -9.29 -17.33 1.14
C ILE A 55 -8.52 -18.04 0.01
N ASN A 56 -8.38 -17.40 -1.15
CA ASN A 56 -7.70 -18.00 -2.29
C ASN A 56 -6.19 -18.12 -2.07
N ASP A 57 -5.58 -17.14 -1.41
CA ASP A 57 -4.17 -17.16 -1.01
C ASP A 57 -3.92 -18.35 -0.07
N LEU A 58 -4.77 -18.54 0.93
CA LEU A 58 -4.69 -19.70 1.82
C LEU A 58 -4.91 -21.04 1.09
N LYS A 59 -5.82 -21.11 0.12
CA LYS A 59 -6.00 -22.30 -0.74
C LYS A 59 -4.74 -22.63 -1.56
N ASN A 60 -4.01 -21.60 -1.98
CA ASN A 60 -2.78 -21.73 -2.79
C ASN A 60 -1.52 -21.66 -1.93
N TYR A 61 -1.55 -22.24 -0.72
CA TYR A 61 -0.38 -22.33 0.16
C TYR A 61 0.21 -20.98 0.60
N GLY A 62 -0.57 -19.90 0.60
CA GLY A 62 -0.18 -18.59 1.10
C GLY A 62 0.06 -18.58 2.62
N PRO A 63 0.78 -17.55 3.12
CA PRO A 63 1.15 -17.43 4.53
C PRO A 63 -0.03 -17.07 5.43
N THR A 64 0.03 -17.53 6.68
CA THR A 64 -1.02 -17.30 7.66
C THR A 64 -0.76 -16.07 8.55
N GLY A 65 -1.71 -15.13 8.58
CA GLY A 65 -1.78 -14.03 9.55
C GLY A 65 -2.92 -14.13 10.59
N LEU A 66 -3.15 -13.01 11.31
CA LEU A 66 -4.10 -12.89 12.42
C LEU A 66 -5.55 -13.23 12.07
N ILE A 67 -5.98 -12.97 10.83
CA ILE A 67 -7.33 -13.32 10.37
C ILE A 67 -7.54 -14.84 10.43
N HIS A 68 -6.56 -15.61 9.96
CA HIS A 68 -6.60 -17.07 10.01
C HIS A 68 -6.51 -17.56 11.45
N MET A 69 -5.70 -16.92 12.30
CA MET A 69 -5.65 -17.24 13.73
C MET A 69 -6.98 -17.02 14.44
N ASN A 70 -7.74 -15.98 14.08
CA ASN A 70 -9.08 -15.80 14.63
C ASN A 70 -10.01 -16.95 14.25
N ALA A 71 -10.02 -17.35 12.97
CA ALA A 71 -10.78 -18.52 12.53
C ALA A 71 -10.33 -19.79 13.28
N LEU A 72 -9.02 -20.01 13.43
CA LEU A 72 -8.46 -21.14 14.17
C LEU A 72 -8.85 -21.11 15.66
N SER A 73 -8.90 -19.94 16.30
CA SER A 73 -9.34 -19.83 17.69
C SER A 73 -10.80 -20.24 17.88
N ILE A 74 -11.64 -19.98 16.87
CA ILE A 74 -13.04 -20.40 16.86
C ILE A 74 -13.13 -21.91 16.60
N LEU A 75 -12.43 -22.42 15.59
CA LEU A 75 -12.43 -23.84 15.20
C LEU A 75 -11.82 -24.78 16.24
N THR A 76 -10.88 -24.27 17.04
CA THR A 76 -10.27 -25.03 18.15
C THR A 76 -11.01 -24.83 19.47
N GLY A 77 -11.88 -23.82 19.57
CA GLY A 77 -12.54 -23.44 20.82
C GLY A 77 -11.58 -22.92 21.89
N LYS A 78 -10.35 -22.55 21.51
CA LYS A 78 -9.27 -22.18 22.43
C LYS A 78 -8.74 -20.78 22.11
N PRO A 79 -8.49 -19.92 23.12
CA PRO A 79 -7.77 -18.67 22.92
C PRO A 79 -6.34 -18.93 22.41
N ILE A 80 -5.87 -18.10 21.47
CA ILE A 80 -4.51 -18.19 20.92
C ILE A 80 -3.69 -17.01 21.42
N ARG A 81 -2.59 -17.30 22.12
CA ARG A 81 -1.62 -16.34 22.63
C ARG A 81 -0.42 -16.28 21.70
N ILE A 82 -0.10 -15.07 21.25
CA ILE A 82 1.01 -14.81 20.34
C ILE A 82 2.15 -14.18 21.12
N TRP A 83 3.30 -14.81 21.10
CA TRP A 83 4.50 -14.40 21.82
C TRP A 83 5.57 -13.91 20.86
N LYS A 84 6.41 -13.00 21.36
CA LYS A 84 7.65 -12.57 20.70
C LYS A 84 8.82 -13.44 21.15
N PRO A 85 9.91 -13.53 20.37
CA PRO A 85 11.09 -14.31 20.74
C PRO A 85 11.77 -13.85 22.04
N ASP A 86 11.51 -12.60 22.48
CA ASP A 86 12.00 -12.06 23.75
C ASP A 86 11.12 -12.45 24.96
N GLY A 87 10.17 -13.37 24.78
CA GLY A 87 9.29 -13.87 25.83
C GLY A 87 8.12 -12.94 26.17
N ARG A 88 7.93 -11.82 25.46
CA ARG A 88 6.80 -10.92 25.70
C ARG A 88 5.55 -11.39 24.97
N LEU A 89 4.42 -11.42 25.68
CA LEU A 89 3.11 -11.63 25.09
C LEU A 89 2.74 -10.44 24.20
N CYS A 90 2.50 -10.69 22.92
CA CYS A 90 2.10 -9.68 21.96
C CYS A 90 0.57 -9.47 22.00
N GLN A 91 -0.20 -10.54 21.93
CA GLN A 91 -1.66 -10.49 21.87
C GLN A 91 -2.29 -11.83 22.25
N THR A 92 -3.51 -11.79 22.79
CA THR A 92 -4.41 -12.94 22.90
C THR A 92 -5.60 -12.75 21.96
N ILE A 93 -5.83 -13.72 21.09
CA ILE A 93 -7.00 -13.79 20.21
C ILE A 93 -8.12 -14.56 20.92
N ASN A 94 -9.34 -14.05 20.82
CA ASN A 94 -10.54 -14.62 21.45
C ASN A 94 -10.41 -14.74 22.98
N ASN A 95 -10.08 -13.62 23.64
CA ASN A 95 -9.98 -13.51 25.09
C ASN A 95 -11.39 -13.43 25.72
N GLY A 96 -12.13 -14.53 25.71
CA GLY A 96 -13.40 -14.65 26.42
C GLY A 96 -13.21 -14.51 27.94
N THR A 97 -14.21 -13.94 28.63
CA THR A 97 -14.25 -13.56 30.06
C THR A 97 -14.24 -14.72 31.06
N SER A 98 -13.43 -15.75 30.83
CA SER A 98 -13.25 -16.86 31.78
C SER A 98 -11.78 -16.94 32.14
N ASP A 99 -11.41 -16.31 33.25
CA ASP A 99 -10.09 -16.32 33.90
C ASP A 99 -9.65 -17.71 34.42
N SER A 100 -10.31 -18.79 33.99
CA SER A 100 -9.87 -20.18 34.20
C SER A 100 -9.85 -20.84 32.82
N LEU A 101 -8.78 -21.40 32.27
CA LEU A 101 -7.76 -22.23 32.89
C LEU A 101 -6.41 -22.06 32.17
N ILE A 102 -5.35 -21.88 32.94
CA ILE A 102 -3.95 -22.07 32.53
C ILE A 102 -3.83 -23.57 32.15
N GLY A 103 -4.08 -23.88 30.87
CA GLY A 103 -4.23 -25.25 30.36
C GLY A 103 -5.11 -25.37 29.10
N HIS A 104 -5.85 -24.32 28.74
CA HIS A 104 -6.74 -24.30 27.56
C HIS A 104 -6.38 -23.25 26.50
N THR A 105 -5.18 -22.66 26.57
CA THR A 105 -4.71 -21.70 25.57
C THR A 105 -3.67 -22.32 24.66
N ILE A 106 -3.69 -21.92 23.39
CA ILE A 106 -2.67 -22.27 22.40
C ILE A 106 -1.62 -21.17 22.41
N ASN A 107 -0.35 -21.52 22.54
CA ASN A 107 0.74 -20.55 22.54
C ASN A 107 1.56 -20.70 21.27
N VAL A 108 1.73 -19.59 20.54
CA VAL A 108 2.53 -19.55 19.31
C VAL A 108 3.55 -18.42 19.42
N GLU A 109 4.74 -18.63 18.88
CA GLU A 109 5.80 -17.63 18.84
C GLU A 109 6.09 -17.24 17.38
N TYR A 110 6.11 -15.94 17.10
CA TYR A 110 6.36 -15.41 15.75
C TYR A 110 7.78 -14.89 15.61
N HIS A 111 8.48 -15.40 14.59
CA HIS A 111 9.83 -14.98 14.24
C HIS A 111 9.82 -14.19 12.96
N LYS A 112 10.18 -12.90 13.04
CA LYS A 112 10.49 -12.13 11.84
C LYS A 112 11.84 -12.62 11.32
N GLN A 113 11.83 -13.31 10.18
CA GLN A 113 13.07 -13.70 9.50
C GLN A 113 13.69 -12.50 8.78
N ALA A 114 14.88 -12.69 8.21
CA ALA A 114 15.62 -11.69 7.45
C ALA A 114 14.73 -10.98 6.41
N PRO A 115 15.10 -9.75 5.98
CA PRO A 115 14.40 -9.07 4.89
C PRO A 115 14.26 -10.02 3.70
N ASN A 116 13.05 -10.14 3.14
CA ASN A 116 12.65 -11.04 2.04
C ASN A 116 12.11 -12.44 2.41
N CYS A 117 12.10 -12.83 3.68
CA CYS A 117 11.53 -14.11 4.11
C CYS A 117 10.12 -13.95 4.71
N ILE A 118 9.25 -14.92 4.43
CA ILE A 118 7.98 -15.08 5.15
C ILE A 118 8.33 -15.43 6.61
N GLY A 119 7.73 -14.74 7.58
CA GLY A 119 7.99 -15.01 9.00
C GLY A 119 7.59 -16.43 9.39
N HIS A 120 8.19 -16.95 10.46
CA HIS A 120 8.02 -18.33 10.90
C HIS A 120 7.23 -18.42 12.21
N TRP A 121 6.33 -19.40 12.29
CA TRP A 121 5.54 -19.69 13.48
C TRP A 121 6.12 -20.92 14.18
N THR A 122 6.36 -20.82 15.49
CA THR A 122 6.97 -21.89 16.29
C THR A 122 6.20 -22.10 17.60
N LEU A 123 6.49 -23.20 18.29
CA LEU A 123 6.22 -23.34 19.71
C LEU A 123 7.13 -22.39 20.50
N LEU A 124 6.76 -22.09 21.75
CA LEU A 124 7.55 -21.21 22.62
C LEU A 124 9.02 -21.64 22.74
N GLY A 125 9.91 -20.65 22.66
CA GLY A 125 11.35 -20.86 22.72
C GLY A 125 11.96 -21.35 21.40
N ASN A 126 11.41 -20.89 20.27
CA ASN A 126 11.86 -21.19 18.92
C ASN A 126 11.97 -22.69 18.62
N LYS A 127 10.94 -23.46 18.97
CA LYS A 127 10.89 -24.90 18.76
C LYS A 127 9.88 -25.27 17.69
N ASP A 128 10.31 -26.08 16.73
CA ASP A 128 9.38 -26.72 15.81
C ASP A 128 8.81 -28.02 16.42
N PRO A 129 7.55 -28.38 16.15
CA PRO A 129 7.00 -29.67 16.53
C PRO A 129 7.81 -30.84 15.96
N VAL A 130 7.95 -31.92 16.75
CA VAL A 130 8.56 -33.18 16.29
C VAL A 130 7.61 -33.84 15.28
N ASP A 131 8.14 -34.40 14.19
CA ASP A 131 7.38 -35.01 13.09
C ASP A 131 6.45 -34.03 12.33
N ALA A 132 6.87 -32.77 12.22
CA ALA A 132 6.15 -31.75 11.47
C ALA A 132 5.92 -32.15 10.01
N GLU A 133 4.65 -32.17 9.58
CA GLU A 133 4.28 -32.30 8.17
C GLU A 133 4.95 -31.18 7.36
N THR A 134 5.78 -31.57 6.39
CA THR A 134 6.54 -30.64 5.55
C THR A 134 5.70 -30.21 4.35
N ASP A 135 4.92 -29.15 4.51
CA ASP A 135 4.18 -28.53 3.42
C ASP A 135 4.33 -26.99 3.46
N LEU A 136 4.11 -26.33 2.32
CA LEU A 136 4.32 -24.90 2.13
C LEU A 136 3.45 -24.06 3.08
N ASN A 137 4.10 -23.17 3.85
CA ASN A 137 3.45 -22.28 4.82
C ASN A 137 2.51 -23.02 5.79
N MET A 138 2.89 -24.25 6.20
CA MET A 138 2.14 -25.06 7.16
C MET A 138 2.48 -24.75 8.63
N CYS A 139 3.57 -24.02 8.90
CA CYS A 139 4.15 -23.86 10.24
C CYS A 139 3.14 -23.44 11.33
N LEU A 140 2.21 -22.51 11.05
CA LEU A 140 1.18 -22.16 12.02
C LEU A 140 0.26 -23.34 12.35
N PHE A 141 -0.20 -24.06 11.33
CA PHE A 141 -1.10 -25.19 11.49
C PHE A 141 -0.42 -26.33 12.23
N THR A 142 0.86 -26.62 11.91
CA THR A 142 1.65 -27.63 12.61
C THR A 142 1.85 -27.29 14.09
N VAL A 143 2.14 -26.02 14.41
CA VAL A 143 2.30 -25.55 15.80
C VAL A 143 1.01 -25.68 16.59
N ILE A 144 -0.14 -25.43 15.96
CA ILE A 144 -1.46 -25.57 16.59
C ILE A 144 -1.85 -27.04 16.71
N ALA A 145 -1.59 -27.85 15.67
CA ALA A 145 -1.80 -29.30 15.65
C ALA A 145 -1.09 -29.96 16.84
N ALA A 146 0.18 -29.63 17.06
CA ALA A 146 0.98 -30.14 18.17
C ALA A 146 0.39 -29.86 19.56
N GLN A 147 -0.39 -28.77 19.71
CA GLN A 147 -1.01 -28.37 20.98
C GLN A 147 -2.48 -28.80 21.11
N THR A 148 -3.09 -29.26 20.03
CA THR A 148 -4.52 -29.60 19.98
C THR A 148 -4.77 -31.07 19.68
N GLY A 149 -3.78 -31.80 19.18
CA GLY A 149 -3.92 -33.18 18.72
C GLY A 149 -4.68 -33.31 17.39
N LYS A 150 -4.99 -32.20 16.71
CA LYS A 150 -5.61 -32.19 15.37
C LYS A 150 -4.56 -32.31 14.28
N SER A 151 -4.96 -32.75 13.09
CA SER A 151 -4.11 -32.74 11.89
C SER A 151 -3.88 -31.30 11.40
N ALA A 152 -2.66 -31.00 10.93
CA ALA A 152 -2.34 -29.67 10.39
C ALA A 152 -3.05 -29.42 9.06
N ILE A 153 -3.12 -30.45 8.19
CA ILE A 153 -3.88 -30.41 6.93
C ILE A 153 -5.37 -30.19 7.19
N ASP A 154 -5.95 -30.87 8.18
CA ASP A 154 -7.36 -30.70 8.54
C ASP A 154 -7.61 -29.29 9.06
N LEU A 155 -6.74 -28.78 9.94
CA LEU A 155 -6.83 -27.40 10.43
C LEU A 155 -6.78 -26.37 9.29
N ARG A 156 -5.92 -26.57 8.28
CA ARG A 156 -5.86 -25.69 7.11
C ARG A 156 -7.16 -25.76 6.29
N THR A 157 -7.62 -26.97 5.99
CA THR A 157 -8.83 -27.22 5.21
C THR A 157 -10.06 -26.65 5.91
N ASP A 158 -10.23 -26.94 7.20
CA ASP A 158 -11.30 -26.40 8.03
C ASP A 158 -11.26 -24.88 8.10
N THR A 159 -10.06 -24.28 8.16
CA THR A 159 -9.91 -22.81 8.15
C THR A 159 -10.38 -22.21 6.82
N ILE A 160 -10.01 -22.84 5.70
CA ILE A 160 -10.45 -22.41 4.36
C ILE A 160 -11.98 -22.49 4.26
N ASP A 161 -12.57 -23.59 4.70
CA ASP A 161 -14.01 -23.83 4.63
C ASP A 161 -14.77 -22.87 5.56
N PHE A 162 -14.28 -22.68 6.78
CA PHE A 162 -14.83 -21.72 7.73
C PHE A 162 -14.86 -20.31 7.14
N LEU A 163 -13.74 -19.83 6.58
CA LEU A 163 -13.66 -18.50 5.99
C LEU A 163 -14.55 -18.37 4.74
N THR A 164 -14.61 -19.41 3.90
CA THR A 164 -15.48 -19.45 2.72
C THR A 164 -16.95 -19.32 3.12
N ASN A 165 -17.40 -20.13 4.07
CA ASN A 165 -18.80 -20.16 4.52
C ASN A 165 -19.18 -18.92 5.34
N ASN A 166 -18.22 -18.26 5.99
CA ASN A 166 -18.43 -17.08 6.82
C ASN A 166 -17.91 -15.78 6.18
N THR A 167 -17.86 -15.71 4.84
CA THR A 167 -17.29 -14.55 4.11
C THR A 167 -17.91 -13.21 4.53
N LYS A 168 -19.22 -13.14 4.82
CA LYS A 168 -19.87 -11.90 5.28
C LYS A 168 -19.35 -11.45 6.65
N HIS A 169 -19.15 -12.38 7.56
CA HIS A 169 -18.59 -12.10 8.88
C HIS A 169 -17.11 -11.72 8.79
N LEU A 170 -16.35 -12.40 7.93
CA LEU A 170 -14.97 -12.00 7.59
C LEU A 170 -14.92 -10.56 7.09
N ILE A 171 -15.81 -10.18 6.15
CA ILE A 171 -15.90 -8.80 5.64
C ILE A 171 -16.14 -7.78 6.75
N ALA A 172 -17.02 -8.09 7.70
CA ALA A 172 -17.31 -7.21 8.83
C ALA A 172 -16.13 -7.10 9.80
N GLN A 173 -15.38 -8.20 10.02
CA GLN A 173 -14.25 -8.22 10.93
C GLN A 173 -12.98 -7.57 10.36
N ILE A 174 -12.87 -7.41 9.03
CA ILE A 174 -11.73 -6.72 8.40
C ILE A 174 -11.48 -5.37 9.08
N ASP A 175 -12.53 -4.57 9.32
CA ASP A 175 -12.36 -3.25 9.95
C ASP A 175 -11.85 -3.36 11.38
N THR A 176 -12.28 -4.37 12.14
CA THR A 176 -11.79 -4.63 13.51
C THR A 176 -10.31 -5.01 13.49
N PHE A 177 -9.90 -5.93 12.61
CA PHE A 177 -8.49 -6.27 12.45
C PHE A 177 -7.63 -5.07 12.05
N LEU A 178 -8.19 -4.16 11.23
CA LEU A 178 -7.51 -2.94 10.82
C LEU A 178 -7.50 -1.84 11.90
N SER A 179 -8.54 -1.76 12.74
CA SER A 179 -8.70 -0.71 13.76
C SER A 179 -8.01 -1.04 15.08
N SER A 180 -7.93 -2.31 15.46
CA SER A 180 -7.12 -2.79 16.59
C SER A 180 -5.61 -2.53 16.40
N ASN A 181 -5.20 -2.11 15.20
CA ASN A 181 -3.85 -1.67 14.86
C ASN A 181 -3.55 -0.20 15.22
N GLY A 182 -4.56 0.56 15.69
CA GLY A 182 -4.44 2.00 15.98
C GLY A 182 -3.97 2.35 17.40
N ASN A 183 -4.02 1.42 18.35
CA ASN A 183 -3.60 1.64 19.74
C ASN A 183 -2.39 0.77 20.10
N ASN A 184 -1.21 1.37 20.09
CA ASN A 184 0.05 0.97 20.75
C ASN A 184 0.64 -0.45 20.52
N ASN A 185 0.06 -1.32 19.70
CA ASN A 185 0.69 -2.58 19.33
C ASN A 185 1.06 -2.62 17.84
N LYS A 186 2.38 -2.54 17.58
CA LYS A 186 3.04 -2.77 16.29
C LYS A 186 2.83 -4.23 15.83
N THR A 187 1.67 -4.55 15.30
CA THR A 187 1.40 -5.82 14.60
C THR A 187 0.83 -5.51 13.23
N SER A 188 1.70 -5.03 12.35
CA SER A 188 1.34 -4.72 10.98
C SER A 188 0.91 -5.99 10.23
N LEU A 189 -0.40 -6.18 10.16
CA LEU A 189 -1.04 -7.06 9.18
C LEU A 189 -1.68 -6.19 8.09
N MET A 190 -0.92 -5.24 7.56
CA MET A 190 -1.36 -4.45 6.42
C MET A 190 -0.87 -5.17 5.15
N ILE A 191 -1.80 -5.81 4.44
CA ILE A 191 -1.52 -6.35 3.11
C ILE A 191 -1.57 -5.16 2.15
N GLY A 192 -0.47 -4.42 2.09
CA GLY A 192 -0.40 -3.20 1.32
C GLY A 192 -0.30 -3.41 -0.19
N GLY A 193 -0.78 -2.40 -0.91
CA GLY A 193 -0.85 -2.31 -2.36
C GLY A 193 0.31 -1.59 -3.02
N ALA A 194 1.50 -1.68 -2.45
CA ALA A 194 2.70 -1.20 -3.12
C ALA A 194 3.44 -2.43 -3.66
N ARG A 195 3.28 -2.72 -4.96
CA ARG A 195 4.07 -3.75 -5.65
C ARG A 195 4.54 -3.28 -7.02
N TYR A 196 5.52 -3.97 -7.56
CA TYR A 196 5.90 -3.91 -8.97
C TYR A 196 6.25 -5.32 -9.45
N ILE A 197 5.46 -5.84 -10.38
CA ILE A 197 5.66 -7.17 -11.00
C ILE A 197 5.93 -7.07 -12.51
N GLY A 198 6.21 -5.87 -13.01
CA GLY A 198 6.47 -5.63 -14.43
C GLY A 198 7.76 -6.28 -14.91
N THR A 199 7.76 -6.77 -16.14
CA THR A 199 8.88 -7.50 -16.75
C THR A 199 9.63 -6.69 -17.82
N SER A 200 9.29 -5.40 -17.99
CA SER A 200 9.93 -4.55 -19.01
C SER A 200 10.01 -3.07 -18.61
N PRO A 201 10.90 -2.28 -19.25
CA PRO A 201 10.90 -0.82 -19.19
C PRO A 201 9.54 -0.19 -19.48
N LYS A 202 8.79 -0.74 -20.44
CA LYS A 202 7.43 -0.25 -20.74
C LYS A 202 6.49 -0.40 -19.54
N ALA A 203 6.56 -1.53 -18.84
CA ALA A 203 5.76 -1.73 -17.62
C ALA A 203 6.17 -0.77 -16.49
N ALA A 204 7.47 -0.48 -16.34
CA ALA A 204 7.93 0.56 -15.41
C ALA A 204 7.39 1.94 -15.80
N GLY A 205 7.39 2.26 -17.10
CA GLY A 205 6.82 3.49 -17.63
C GLY A 205 5.35 3.67 -17.26
N VAL A 206 4.53 2.63 -17.37
CA VAL A 206 3.12 2.66 -16.94
C VAL A 206 2.99 3.01 -15.45
N VAL A 207 3.85 2.46 -14.58
CA VAL A 207 3.83 2.79 -13.14
C VAL A 207 4.21 4.25 -12.89
N LEU A 208 5.22 4.77 -13.60
CA LEU A 208 5.61 6.18 -13.50
C LEU A 208 4.49 7.11 -14.00
N ASP A 209 3.83 6.75 -15.11
CA ASP A 209 2.73 7.52 -15.69
C ASP A 209 1.50 7.51 -14.77
N ASN A 210 1.17 6.35 -14.20
CA ASN A 210 0.09 6.23 -13.21
C ASN A 210 0.39 6.98 -11.91
N SER A 211 1.66 7.24 -11.60
CA SER A 211 2.09 8.00 -10.43
C SER A 211 2.15 9.51 -10.68
N GLN A 212 2.27 9.94 -11.95
CA GLN A 212 2.42 11.33 -12.35
C GLN A 212 1.14 12.13 -12.08
N ASN A 213 1.27 13.26 -11.39
CA ASN A 213 0.15 14.14 -11.01
C ASN A 213 -0.93 13.45 -10.15
N VAL A 214 -0.61 12.31 -9.50
CA VAL A 214 -1.51 11.54 -8.65
C VAL A 214 -1.14 11.68 -7.18
N TYR A 215 -2.14 11.83 -6.30
CA TYR A 215 -1.93 11.92 -4.86
C TYR A 215 -1.60 10.56 -4.23
N CYS A 216 -0.58 10.57 -3.37
CA CYS A 216 -0.33 9.48 -2.43
C CYS A 216 -1.15 9.60 -1.15
N ARG A 217 -1.24 8.49 -0.42
CA ARG A 217 -1.90 8.43 0.89
C ARG A 217 -1.37 9.54 1.82
N GLY A 218 -2.27 10.44 2.21
CA GLY A 218 -1.98 11.49 3.20
C GLY A 218 -1.02 12.59 2.70
N CYS A 219 -0.77 12.66 1.39
CA CYS A 219 0.10 13.65 0.78
C CYS A 219 -0.66 14.95 0.44
N ARG A 220 0.03 16.08 0.60
CA ARG A 220 -0.46 17.40 0.15
C ARG A 220 0.03 17.78 -1.24
N ALA A 221 1.01 17.06 -1.77
CA ALA A 221 1.56 17.23 -3.10
C ALA A 221 1.39 15.94 -3.92
N PRO A 222 1.08 16.04 -5.22
CA PRO A 222 1.03 14.88 -6.11
C PRO A 222 2.43 14.33 -6.39
N GLY A 223 2.48 13.08 -6.84
CA GLY A 223 3.68 12.50 -7.42
C GLY A 223 4.11 13.25 -8.68
N HIS A 224 5.42 13.38 -8.88
CA HIS A 224 6.02 14.06 -10.02
C HIS A 224 7.24 13.29 -10.57
N PRO A 225 7.19 11.95 -10.74
CA PRO A 225 8.32 11.21 -11.29
C PRO A 225 8.69 11.70 -12.70
N ARG A 226 7.74 12.09 -13.55
CA ARG A 226 8.04 12.59 -14.91
C ARG A 226 8.66 13.98 -14.92
N GLY A 227 8.60 14.71 -13.81
CA GLY A 227 9.30 15.97 -13.61
C GLY A 227 10.83 15.83 -13.57
N HIS A 228 11.34 14.60 -13.74
CA HIS A 228 12.76 14.27 -13.77
C HIS A 228 13.16 13.55 -15.06
N ALA A 229 12.41 13.72 -16.15
CA ALA A 229 12.82 13.30 -17.48
C ALA A 229 12.61 14.44 -18.47
N SER A 230 13.45 14.52 -19.51
CA SER A 230 13.16 15.39 -20.64
C SER A 230 11.93 14.91 -21.39
N ASP A 231 11.09 15.86 -21.80
CA ASP A 231 10.04 15.63 -22.78
C ASP A 231 9.72 16.94 -23.49
N ALA A 232 10.01 17.02 -24.78
CA ALA A 232 9.76 18.21 -25.60
C ALA A 232 8.25 18.46 -25.80
N ASN A 233 7.41 17.44 -25.63
CA ASN A 233 5.96 17.54 -25.78
C ASN A 233 5.24 17.76 -24.43
N ALA A 234 5.98 17.94 -23.33
CA ALA A 234 5.41 18.15 -22.02
C ALA A 234 4.71 19.51 -21.90
N THR A 235 3.42 19.50 -21.55
CA THR A 235 2.62 20.70 -21.35
C THR A 235 2.43 21.05 -19.88
N GLY A 236 2.47 20.06 -18.97
CA GLY A 236 2.32 20.28 -17.54
C GLY A 236 3.60 20.76 -16.86
N VAL A 237 3.43 21.48 -15.75
CA VAL A 237 4.53 22.09 -14.98
C VAL A 237 5.43 21.06 -14.29
N TYR A 238 4.96 19.83 -14.10
CA TYR A 238 5.72 18.69 -13.56
C TYR A 238 6.00 17.60 -14.59
N ASP A 239 5.74 17.83 -15.87
CA ASP A 239 5.75 16.76 -16.88
C ASP A 239 7.10 16.59 -17.59
N SER A 240 8.05 17.49 -17.31
CA SER A 240 9.45 17.42 -17.71
C SER A 240 10.39 18.09 -16.69
N VAL A 241 11.68 17.78 -16.77
CA VAL A 241 12.71 18.38 -15.90
C VAL A 241 12.91 19.88 -16.14
N GLU A 242 12.76 20.32 -17.38
CA GLU A 242 12.78 21.73 -17.76
C GLU A 242 11.62 22.46 -17.07
N ASN A 243 10.40 21.98 -17.26
CA ASN A 243 9.21 22.61 -16.67
C ASN A 243 9.27 22.60 -15.14
N TYR A 244 9.75 21.51 -14.55
CA TYR A 244 9.84 21.40 -13.09
C TYR A 244 10.92 22.32 -12.50
N SER A 245 12.07 22.45 -13.16
CA SER A 245 13.11 23.40 -12.74
C SER A 245 12.64 24.85 -12.87
N ARG A 246 11.87 25.19 -13.91
CA ARG A 246 11.25 26.51 -14.10
C ARG A 246 10.23 26.83 -13.02
N LEU A 247 9.32 25.90 -12.74
CA LEU A 247 8.31 26.05 -11.70
C LEU A 247 8.92 26.33 -10.32
N THR A 248 10.00 25.62 -9.99
CA THR A 248 10.61 25.69 -8.65
C THR A 248 11.70 26.73 -8.53
N GLY A 249 12.17 27.33 -9.64
CA GLY A 249 13.32 28.23 -9.65
C GLY A 249 14.60 27.61 -9.09
N SER A 250 14.72 26.27 -9.14
CA SER A 250 15.80 25.54 -8.48
C SER A 250 16.43 24.51 -9.42
N MET A 251 17.67 24.11 -9.12
CA MET A 251 18.37 23.09 -9.89
C MET A 251 17.60 21.76 -9.79
N LYS A 252 17.34 21.13 -10.94
CA LYS A 252 16.76 19.78 -11.04
C LYS A 252 17.61 18.92 -11.93
N SER A 253 17.90 17.71 -11.47
CA SER A 253 18.46 16.66 -12.29
C SER A 253 17.36 15.84 -12.96
N GLY A 254 17.67 15.30 -14.13
CA GLY A 254 16.75 14.45 -14.87
C GLY A 254 17.41 13.57 -15.91
N PHE A 255 16.68 12.58 -16.38
CA PHE A 255 17.06 11.72 -17.50
C PHE A 255 16.96 12.50 -18.82
N LEU A 256 17.80 12.14 -19.79
CA LEU A 256 17.79 12.76 -21.12
C LEU A 256 16.48 12.50 -21.89
N SER A 257 15.74 11.43 -21.55
CA SER A 257 14.44 11.12 -22.13
C SER A 257 13.55 10.32 -21.16
N ARG A 258 12.25 10.26 -21.45
CA ARG A 258 11.32 9.33 -20.77
C ARG A 258 11.69 7.87 -21.00
N THR A 259 12.26 7.54 -22.15
CA THR A 259 12.74 6.18 -22.46
C THR A 259 13.88 5.78 -21.52
N ASP A 260 14.86 6.67 -21.32
CA ASP A 260 15.95 6.44 -20.37
C ASP A 260 15.42 6.28 -18.95
N GLN A 261 14.49 7.14 -18.55
CA GLN A 261 13.83 7.02 -17.24
C GLN A 261 13.12 5.67 -17.08
N ASN A 262 12.38 5.20 -18.08
CA ASN A 262 11.69 3.91 -18.04
C ASN A 262 12.66 2.74 -17.90
N ASN A 263 13.77 2.78 -18.65
CA ASN A 263 14.82 1.76 -18.60
C ASN A 263 15.43 1.67 -17.19
N VAL A 264 15.84 2.81 -16.63
CA VAL A 264 16.44 2.85 -15.29
C VAL A 264 15.41 2.53 -14.21
N ALA A 265 14.17 2.99 -14.33
CA ALA A 265 13.09 2.67 -13.39
C ALA A 265 12.82 1.17 -13.33
N HIS A 266 12.87 0.46 -14.45
CA HIS A 266 12.71 -0.99 -14.46
C HIS A 266 13.80 -1.70 -13.65
N LEU A 267 15.07 -1.31 -13.86
CA LEU A 267 16.20 -1.84 -13.09
C LEU A 267 16.03 -1.55 -11.59
N VAL A 268 15.69 -0.29 -11.25
CA VAL A 268 15.53 0.16 -9.86
C VAL A 268 14.35 -0.54 -9.19
N LEU A 269 13.18 -0.63 -9.84
CA LEU A 269 11.99 -1.24 -9.26
C LEU A 269 12.16 -2.75 -9.07
N LYS A 270 12.91 -3.46 -9.93
CA LYS A 270 13.24 -4.87 -9.74
C LYS A 270 14.31 -5.13 -8.68
N HIS A 271 15.16 -4.14 -8.38
CA HIS A 271 16.24 -4.29 -7.42
C HIS A 271 15.71 -4.71 -6.03
N GLU A 272 16.38 -5.66 -5.38
CA GLU A 272 16.00 -6.25 -4.09
C GLU A 272 15.69 -5.21 -2.99
N LYS A 273 16.56 -4.20 -2.81
CA LYS A 273 16.34 -3.08 -1.87
C LYS A 273 15.02 -2.34 -2.13
N THR A 274 14.65 -2.15 -3.39
CA THR A 274 13.41 -1.46 -3.76
C THR A 274 12.20 -2.36 -3.53
N GLN A 275 12.32 -3.65 -3.82
CA GLN A 275 11.30 -4.65 -3.48
C GLN A 275 11.10 -4.76 -1.96
N GLN A 276 12.17 -4.63 -1.16
CA GLN A 276 12.06 -4.57 0.29
C GLN A 276 11.37 -3.29 0.75
N ALA A 277 11.69 -2.13 0.17
CA ALA A 277 10.99 -0.89 0.48
C ALA A 277 9.48 -0.95 0.18
N MET A 278 9.07 -1.66 -0.88
CA MET A 278 7.65 -1.94 -1.16
C MET A 278 7.02 -2.81 -0.07
N ARG A 279 7.71 -3.84 0.42
CA ARG A 279 7.27 -4.61 1.59
C ARG A 279 7.17 -3.75 2.84
N ASP A 280 8.15 -2.89 3.11
CA ASP A 280 8.13 -2.00 4.27
C ASP A 280 6.94 -1.02 4.22
N LEU A 281 6.60 -0.51 3.03
CA LEU A 281 5.37 0.24 2.80
C LEU A 281 4.12 -0.58 3.10
N ASN A 282 4.10 -1.84 2.69
CA ASN A 282 3.00 -2.74 2.98
C ASN A 282 2.91 -3.02 4.48
N GLU A 283 4.04 -3.15 5.17
CA GLU A 283 4.14 -3.25 6.63
C GLU A 283 3.84 -1.93 7.37
N GLY A 284 3.42 -0.87 6.67
CA GLY A 284 2.83 0.32 7.28
C GLY A 284 3.71 1.54 7.32
N MET A 285 4.86 1.52 6.66
CA MET A 285 5.57 2.75 6.34
C MET A 285 4.70 3.62 5.43
N SER A 286 4.68 4.92 5.69
CA SER A 286 3.94 5.90 4.87
C SER A 286 4.71 6.35 3.62
N SER A 287 6.03 6.27 3.69
CA SER A 287 6.96 6.65 2.62
C SER A 287 8.30 5.97 2.84
N VAL A 288 8.92 5.50 1.77
CA VAL A 288 10.28 4.93 1.82
C VAL A 288 11.10 5.50 0.66
N ALA A 289 12.27 6.04 0.97
CA ALA A 289 13.22 6.51 -0.04
C ALA A 289 14.33 5.47 -0.21
N VAL A 290 14.59 5.07 -1.45
CA VAL A 290 15.65 4.12 -1.80
C VAL A 290 16.67 4.85 -2.66
N LYS A 291 17.93 4.76 -2.24
CA LYS A 291 19.09 5.25 -3.00
C LYS A 291 19.89 4.06 -3.50
N LEU A 292 20.14 4.01 -4.80
CA LEU A 292 20.95 2.96 -5.44
C LEU A 292 22.13 3.61 -6.15
N SER A 293 23.34 3.15 -5.87
CA SER A 293 24.53 3.61 -6.57
C SER A 293 24.63 2.97 -7.97
N ARG A 294 25.39 3.61 -8.87
CA ARG A 294 25.71 3.07 -10.20
C ARG A 294 26.19 1.63 -10.13
N ARG A 295 27.07 1.31 -9.17
CA ARG A 295 27.63 -0.05 -9.00
C ARG A 295 26.55 -1.10 -8.73
N GLN A 296 25.49 -0.74 -8.01
CA GLN A 296 24.39 -1.65 -7.70
C GLN A 296 23.41 -1.84 -8.87
N LEU A 297 23.36 -0.89 -9.79
CA LEU A 297 22.47 -0.94 -10.96
C LEU A 297 23.17 -1.50 -12.22
N ASN A 298 24.50 -1.55 -12.21
CA ASN A 298 25.30 -2.03 -13.33
C ASN A 298 25.49 -3.56 -13.29
N THR A 299 24.44 -4.29 -12.94
CA THR A 299 24.37 -5.75 -13.08
C THR A 299 24.07 -6.10 -14.54
N ASP A 300 24.73 -7.13 -15.05
CA ASP A 300 24.52 -7.67 -16.41
C ASP A 300 25.00 -6.79 -17.59
N GLY A 301 25.94 -5.87 -17.36
CA GLY A 301 26.59 -5.11 -18.43
C GLY A 301 25.75 -3.97 -19.04
N HIS A 302 24.59 -3.67 -18.45
CA HIS A 302 23.76 -2.54 -18.85
C HIS A 302 24.31 -1.23 -18.31
N ALA A 303 25.05 -0.50 -19.15
CA ALA A 303 25.49 0.85 -18.84
C ALA A 303 24.29 1.77 -18.58
N LEU A 304 24.31 2.49 -17.46
CA LEU A 304 23.32 3.53 -17.20
C LEU A 304 23.40 4.63 -18.26
N PRO A 305 22.25 5.21 -18.67
CA PRO A 305 22.24 6.35 -19.56
C PRO A 305 22.89 7.56 -18.88
N LYS A 306 23.15 8.60 -19.68
CA LYS A 306 23.57 9.89 -19.15
C LYS A 306 22.38 10.65 -18.54
N MET A 307 22.68 11.67 -17.76
CA MET A 307 21.69 12.59 -17.18
C MET A 307 22.02 14.05 -17.54
N LYS A 308 21.10 14.94 -17.19
CA LYS A 308 21.25 16.39 -17.30
C LYS A 308 20.80 17.09 -16.03
N GLU A 309 21.21 18.36 -15.92
CA GLU A 309 20.77 19.29 -14.88
C GLU A 309 20.22 20.57 -15.52
N CYS A 310 19.06 20.99 -15.02
CA CYS A 310 18.35 22.18 -15.47
C CYS A 310 18.16 23.18 -14.33
N TYR A 311 18.24 24.46 -14.64
CA TYR A 311 17.93 25.55 -13.72
C TYR A 311 17.01 26.56 -14.40
N ASN A 312 15.90 26.90 -13.75
CA ASN A 312 14.91 27.83 -14.27
C ASN A 312 14.40 27.50 -15.69
N GLY A 313 14.32 26.21 -16.04
CA GLY A 313 13.89 25.74 -17.35
C GLY A 313 14.99 25.63 -18.40
N GLU A 314 16.18 26.15 -18.13
CA GLU A 314 17.33 26.09 -19.02
C GLU A 314 18.24 24.91 -18.66
N MET A 315 18.80 24.27 -19.68
CA MET A 315 19.78 23.22 -19.51
C MET A 315 21.15 23.83 -19.16
N LEU A 316 21.70 23.48 -18.01
CA LEU A 316 23.02 23.95 -17.58
C LEU A 316 24.12 22.92 -17.85
N PHE A 317 23.82 21.65 -17.60
CA PHE A 317 24.76 20.56 -17.83
C PHE A 317 24.05 19.40 -18.53
N GLU A 318 24.71 18.82 -19.53
CA GLU A 318 24.24 17.67 -20.28
C GLU A 318 25.28 16.54 -20.24
N ASN A 319 24.84 15.33 -20.54
CA ASN A 319 25.70 14.16 -20.73
C ASN A 319 26.53 13.77 -19.48
N LEU A 320 26.03 14.10 -18.29
CA LEU A 320 26.63 13.76 -17.02
C LEU A 320 26.45 12.27 -16.70
N ASP A 321 27.45 11.68 -16.05
CA ASP A 321 27.35 10.32 -15.53
C ASP A 321 26.38 10.24 -14.33
N ILE A 322 25.54 9.22 -14.34
CA ILE A 322 24.70 8.87 -13.19
C ILE A 322 25.55 8.08 -12.20
N PHE A 323 25.74 8.63 -11.00
CA PHE A 323 26.42 7.95 -9.89
C PHE A 323 25.46 7.34 -8.88
N GLN A 324 24.26 7.92 -8.74
CA GLN A 324 23.23 7.46 -7.83
C GLN A 324 21.84 7.72 -8.42
N ILE A 325 20.89 6.85 -8.15
CA ILE A 325 19.47 7.05 -8.40
C ILE A 325 18.74 7.12 -7.06
N THR A 326 17.81 8.08 -6.94
CA THR A 326 16.88 8.16 -5.80
C THR A 326 15.46 7.90 -6.28
N ILE A 327 14.77 6.99 -5.61
CA ILE A 327 13.34 6.73 -5.80
C ILE A 327 12.61 6.88 -4.46
N VAL A 328 11.47 7.57 -4.45
CA VAL A 328 10.62 7.69 -3.27
C VAL A 328 9.31 6.95 -3.55
N LEU A 329 9.06 5.90 -2.77
CA LEU A 329 7.91 5.03 -2.90
C LEU A 329 6.86 5.33 -1.85
N ARG A 330 5.58 5.26 -2.24
CA ARG A 330 4.41 5.45 -1.38
C ARG A 330 3.23 4.60 -1.88
N HIS A 331 2.13 4.62 -1.13
CA HIS A 331 0.84 4.11 -1.60
C HIS A 331 0.07 5.17 -2.39
N HIS A 332 -0.63 4.76 -3.45
CA HIS A 332 -1.68 5.59 -4.05
C HIS A 332 -2.75 5.92 -3.01
N GLN A 333 -3.37 7.10 -3.13
CA GLN A 333 -4.50 7.49 -2.28
C GLN A 333 -5.61 6.42 -2.37
N GLY A 334 -6.06 5.94 -1.21
CA GLY A 334 -7.12 4.91 -1.13
C GLY A 334 -6.71 3.50 -1.57
N LYS A 335 -5.46 3.26 -1.97
CA LYS A 335 -4.95 1.95 -2.41
C LYS A 335 -4.04 1.24 -1.41
N TYR A 336 -3.87 1.85 -0.25
CA TYR A 336 -2.98 1.35 0.81
C TYR A 336 -3.33 -0.05 1.33
N MET A 337 -4.56 -0.54 1.07
CA MET A 337 -5.05 -1.87 1.44
C MET A 337 -5.40 -2.75 0.23
N ASP A 338 -5.05 -2.32 -0.99
CA ASP A 338 -5.34 -3.04 -2.22
C ASP A 338 -4.13 -3.88 -2.63
N PRO A 339 -4.04 -5.19 -2.31
CA PRO A 339 -2.86 -6.02 -2.60
C PRO A 339 -2.44 -6.04 -4.07
N ASN A 340 -3.35 -5.66 -4.98
CA ASN A 340 -3.11 -5.67 -6.41
C ASN A 340 -2.66 -4.33 -6.96
N ALA A 341 -2.70 -3.25 -6.16
CA ALA A 341 -2.28 -1.94 -6.61
C ALA A 341 -0.77 -1.89 -6.85
N ASP A 342 -0.36 -1.12 -7.85
CA ASP A 342 1.05 -0.83 -8.06
C ASP A 342 1.54 0.20 -7.03
N VAL A 343 2.85 0.19 -6.77
CA VAL A 343 3.49 1.21 -5.95
C VAL A 343 3.35 2.59 -6.61
N LEU A 344 3.08 3.62 -5.80
CA LEU A 344 3.18 5.00 -6.26
C LEU A 344 4.65 5.44 -6.18
N VAL A 345 5.20 5.85 -7.31
CA VAL A 345 6.52 6.50 -7.37
C VAL A 345 6.33 8.00 -7.22
N HIS A 346 6.62 8.54 -6.04
CA HIS A 346 6.35 9.94 -5.74
C HIS A 346 7.33 10.87 -6.45
N THR A 347 8.60 10.49 -6.48
CA THR A 347 9.64 11.14 -7.27
C THR A 347 10.73 10.12 -7.61
N PHE A 348 11.42 10.34 -8.74
CA PHE A 348 12.43 9.43 -9.28
C PHE A 348 13.45 10.19 -10.11
N TYR A 349 14.68 10.35 -9.60
CA TYR A 349 15.68 11.21 -10.24
C TYR A 349 17.11 10.68 -10.14
N PRO A 350 17.96 10.99 -11.13
CA PRO A 350 19.38 10.67 -11.10
C PRO A 350 20.20 11.76 -10.40
N ASN A 351 21.36 11.39 -9.87
CA ASN A 351 22.36 12.30 -9.31
C ASN A 351 23.75 11.97 -9.87
N ASN A 352 24.53 13.01 -10.13
CA ASN A 352 25.95 12.95 -10.50
C ASN A 352 26.90 12.92 -9.28
N LYS A 353 26.36 12.78 -8.07
CA LYS A 353 27.09 12.72 -6.81
C LYS A 353 26.47 11.65 -5.91
N VAL A 354 27.28 11.09 -5.00
CA VAL A 354 26.83 10.15 -3.98
C VAL A 354 26.60 10.94 -2.69
N TYR A 355 25.37 10.90 -2.17
CA TYR A 355 24.96 11.53 -0.91
C TYR A 355 24.51 10.52 0.13
#